data_AF-A0A7K7FDC3-F1
#
_entry.id   AF-A0A7K7FDC3-F1
#
_cell.length_a   1.000
_cell.length_b   1.000
_cell.length_c   1.000
_cell.angle_alpha   90.00
_cell.angle_beta   90.00
_cell.angle_gamma   90.00
#
_symmetry.space_group_name_H-M   'P 1'
#
loop_
_entity.id
_entity.type
_entity.pdbx_description
1 polymer ?
#
loop_
_entity_poly.entity_id
_entity_poly.type
_entity_poly.pdbx_seq_one_letter_code
_entity_poly.pdbx_strand_id
1 'polypeptide(L)' 'LNATDPDEGTNGQVLYSFHSYVSERARELFQIDPQSGLITVSGAIDYEEGHVYELDVQAKDLGPNSIPAHCK' A
#
# COMPACT_ATOMS: atom_id res chain seq x y z
N LEU A 1 27.66 12.75 -20.35
CA LEU A 1 26.22 13.10 -20.30
C LEU A 1 25.85 13.18 -18.83
N ASN A 2 25.35 14.33 -18.39
CA ASN A 2 24.89 14.53 -17.02
C ASN A 2 23.37 14.36 -17.05
N ALA A 3 22.86 13.32 -16.38
CA ALA A 3 21.42 13.12 -16.22
C ALA A 3 21.07 13.67 -14.83
N THR A 4 20.39 14.81 -14.81
CA THR A 4 19.76 15.34 -13.60
C THR A 4 18.29 14.94 -13.69
N ASP A 5 17.87 14.08 -12.77
CA ASP A 5 16.48 13.64 -12.66
C ASP A 5 15.67 14.71 -11.90
N PRO A 6 14.60 15.29 -12.48
CA PRO A 6 13.81 16.33 -11.83
C PRO A 6 12.61 15.79 -11.05
N ASP A 7 12.62 14.52 -10.62
CA ASP A 7 11.55 13.99 -9.75
C ASP A 7 11.80 14.28 -8.25
N GLU A 8 12.47 15.40 -7.97
CA GLU A 8 12.55 15.97 -6.62
C GLU A 8 11.21 16.66 -6.29
N GLY A 9 10.22 15.85 -5.90
CA GLY A 9 9.01 16.31 -5.21
C GLY A 9 7.69 15.79 -5.76
N THR A 10 6.88 15.20 -4.86
CA THR A 10 5.41 14.97 -4.95
C THR A 10 4.86 14.05 -6.05
N ASN A 11 5.66 13.60 -7.03
CA ASN A 11 5.19 12.67 -8.09
C ASN A 11 5.34 11.18 -7.76
N GLY A 12 5.83 10.82 -6.56
CA GLY A 12 5.95 9.43 -6.10
C GLY A 12 5.00 9.05 -4.96
N GLN A 13 3.89 9.78 -4.78
CA GLN A 13 2.95 9.48 -3.70
C GLN A 13 2.10 8.25 -4.04
N VAL A 14 2.41 7.15 -3.38
CA VAL A 14 1.65 5.90 -3.45
C VAL A 14 0.70 5.83 -2.27
N LEU A 15 -0.58 5.61 -2.55
CA LEU A 15 -1.59 5.33 -1.52
C LEU A 15 -1.76 3.83 -1.33
N TYR A 16 -1.61 3.39 -0.08
CA TYR A 16 -1.83 2.00 0.31
C TYR A 16 -3.23 1.80 0.90
N SER A 17 -3.87 0.69 0.57
CA SER A 17 -5.18 0.31 1.12
C SER A 17 -5.39 -1.20 1.04
N PHE A 18 -6.26 -1.75 1.89
CA PHE A 18 -6.65 -3.15 1.76
C PHE A 18 -7.61 -3.34 0.58
N HIS A 19 -7.37 -4.39 -0.21
CA HIS A 19 -8.24 -4.76 -1.32
C HIS A 19 -9.64 -5.13 -0.81
N SER A 20 -10.66 -4.97 -1.65
CA SER A 20 -12.07 -5.30 -1.34
C SER A 20 -12.32 -6.76 -0.93
N TYR A 21 -11.38 -7.67 -1.21
CA TYR A 21 -11.50 -9.09 -0.89
C TYR A 21 -11.04 -9.43 0.53
N VAL A 22 -10.33 -8.51 1.20
CA VAL A 22 -9.93 -8.68 2.59
C VAL A 22 -11.17 -8.73 3.47
N SER A 23 -11.29 -9.77 4.30
CA SER A 23 -12.45 -9.98 5.17
C SER A 23 -12.69 -8.80 6.12
N GLU A 24 -13.95 -8.55 6.48
CA GLU A 24 -14.30 -7.46 7.41
C GLU A 24 -13.62 -7.63 8.76
N ARG A 25 -13.57 -8.86 9.29
CA ARG A 25 -12.84 -9.17 10.53
C ARG A 25 -11.37 -8.78 10.45
N ALA A 26 -10.69 -9.07 9.34
CA ALA A 26 -9.31 -8.66 9.15
C ALA A 26 -9.15 -7.13 9.07
N ARG A 27 -10.13 -6.41 8.49
CA ARG A 27 -10.13 -4.94 8.45
C ARG A 27 -10.39 -4.27 9.80
N GLU A 28 -11.01 -4.97 10.74
CA GLU A 28 -11.19 -4.51 12.13
C GLU A 28 -9.93 -4.74 12.97
N LEU A 29 -9.25 -5.86 12.72
CA LEU A 29 -8.05 -6.26 13.46
C LEU A 29 -6.76 -5.60 12.97
N PHE A 30 -6.68 -5.28 11.67
CA PHE A 30 -5.51 -4.71 11.03
C PHE A 30 -5.84 -3.37 10.38
N GLN A 31 -4.92 -2.43 10.50
CA GLN A 31 -4.96 -1.12 9.85
C GLN A 31 -3.70 -0.93 9.02
N ILE A 32 -3.83 -0.17 7.93
CA ILE A 32 -2.70 0.21 7.07
C ILE A 32 -2.63 1.72 6.97
N ASP A 33 -1.45 2.28 7.23
CA ASP A 33 -1.20 3.70 7.01
C ASP A 33 -1.14 3.97 5.50
N PRO A 34 -2.00 4.84 4.95
CA PRO A 34 -2.13 5.01 3.51
C PRO A 34 -0.93 5.71 2.87
N GLN A 35 -0.06 6.39 3.63
CA GLN A 35 1.10 7.11 3.08
C GLN A 35 2.39 6.29 3.12
N SER A 36 2.58 5.52 4.20
CA SER A 36 3.79 4.72 4.44
C SER A 36 3.62 3.23 4.09
N GLY A 37 2.37 2.74 4.03
CA GLY A 37 2.07 1.31 3.88
C GLY A 37 2.31 0.49 5.15
N LEU A 38 2.53 1.13 6.30
CA LEU A 38 2.74 0.43 7.57
C LEU A 38 1.46 -0.28 8.01
N ILE A 39 1.53 -1.60 8.18
CA ILE A 39 0.43 -2.40 8.71
C ILE A 39 0.60 -2.57 10.22
N THR A 40 -0.44 -2.22 10.98
CA THR A 40 -0.48 -2.33 12.43
C THR A 40 -1.70 -3.13 12.89
N VAL A 41 -1.54 -3.82 14.01
CA VAL A 41 -2.64 -4.52 14.69
C VAL A 41 -3.38 -3.53 15.58
N SER A 42 -4.67 -3.34 15.34
CA SER A 42 -5.55 -2.46 16.11
C SER A 42 -6.44 -3.22 17.10
N GLY A 43 -6.64 -4.53 16.91
CA GLY A 43 -7.51 -5.36 17.74
C GLY A 43 -6.79 -6.51 18.45
N ALA A 44 -7.51 -7.23 19.31
CA ALA A 44 -7.00 -8.46 19.91
C ALA A 44 -7.01 -9.58 18.87
N ILE A 45 -5.85 -10.15 18.58
CA ILE A 45 -5.72 -11.33 17.73
C ILE A 45 -5.73 -12.55 18.64
N ASP A 46 -6.82 -13.30 18.60
CA ASP A 46 -6.92 -14.60 19.25
C ASP A 46 -6.77 -15.71 18.21
N TYR A 47 -5.86 -16.63 18.48
CA TYR A 47 -5.55 -17.76 17.61
C TYR A 47 -6.74 -18.71 17.45
N GLU A 48 -7.57 -18.84 18.49
CA GLU A 48 -8.76 -19.71 18.44
C GLU A 48 -9.86 -19.14 17.54
N GLU A 49 -9.86 -17.82 17.34
CA GLU A 49 -10.85 -17.12 16.51
C GLU A 49 -10.44 -17.00 15.04
N GLY A 50 -9.13 -16.99 14.76
CA GLY A 50 -8.60 -16.86 13.41
C GLY A 50 -7.17 -17.38 13.33
N HIS A 51 -7.02 -18.54 12.71
CA HIS A 51 -5.72 -19.21 12.58
C HIS A 51 -4.83 -18.59 11.49
N VAL A 52 -5.45 -18.00 10.45
CA VAL A 52 -4.78 -17.38 9.31
C VAL A 52 -5.60 -16.17 8.85
N TYR A 53 -4.94 -15.03 8.66
CA TYR A 53 -5.53 -13.83 8.07
C TYR A 53 -4.80 -13.49 6.77
N GLU A 54 -5.54 -13.39 5.68
CA GLU A 54 -5.01 -13.00 4.38
C GLU A 54 -5.30 -11.52 4.13
N LEU A 55 -4.24 -10.74 3.93
CA LEU A 55 -4.28 -9.28 3.78
C LEU A 55 -3.77 -8.88 2.40
N ASP A 56 -4.69 -8.80 1.43
CA ASP A 56 -4.38 -8.23 0.11
C ASP A 56 -4.25 -6.71 0.21
N VAL A 57 -3.08 -6.19 -0.12
CA VAL A 57 -2.76 -4.76 -0.10
C VAL A 57 -2.62 -4.23 -1.52
N GLN A 58 -3.33 -3.15 -1.81
CA GLN A 58 -3.20 -2.41 -3.07
C GLN A 58 -2.39 -1.13 -2.84
N ALA A 59 -1.45 -0.89 -3.75
CA ALA A 59 -0.67 0.33 -3.86
C ALA A 59 -1.11 1.10 -5.12
N LYS A 60 -1.58 2.33 -4.96
CA LYS A 60 -2.04 3.19 -6.05
C LYS A 60 -1.14 4.42 -6.17
N ASP A 61 -0.42 4.51 -7.27
CA ASP A 61 0.35 5.69 -7.62
C ASP A 61 -0.59 6.87 -7.95
N LEU A 62 -0.32 8.04 -7.36
CA LEU A 62 -1.01 9.30 -7.63
C LEU A 62 -0.28 10.18 -8.65
N GLY A 63 0.87 9.74 -9.18
CA GLY A 63 1.60 10.42 -10.23
C GLY A 63 0.74 10.60 -11.50
N PRO A 64 0.67 11.81 -12.08
CA PRO A 64 -0.22 12.08 -13.21
C PRO A 64 0.19 11.40 -14.52
N ASN A 65 1.36 10.76 -14.63
CA ASN A 65 1.78 10.01 -15.82
C ASN A 65 2.86 8.99 -15.44
N SER A 66 2.51 7.72 -15.25
CA SER A 66 3.50 6.63 -15.31
C SER A 66 3.91 6.45 -16.77
N ILE A 67 4.85 7.28 -17.24
CA ILE A 67 5.40 7.19 -18.59
C ILE A 67 6.37 6.00 -18.62
N PRO A 68 6.13 4.96 -19.44
CA PRO A 68 7.11 3.90 -19.61
C PRO A 68 8.38 4.51 -20.21
N ALA A 69 9.48 4.48 -19.46
CA ALA A 69 10.78 4.90 -19.94
C ALA A 69 11.23 3.96 -21.07
N HIS A 70 11.01 4.37 -22.32
CA HIS A 70 11.47 3.64 -23.50
C HIS A 70 12.93 4.04 -23.76
N CYS A 71 13.87 3.18 -23.41
CA CYS A 71 15.26 3.36 -23.80
C CYS A 71 15.43 2.94 -25.28
N LYS A 72 16.32 3.64 -26.02
CA LYS A 72 16.71 3.30 -27.39
C LYS A 72 17.96 2.43 -27.40
#